data_AF-A0A4R7LF68-F1
#
_entry.id   AF-A0A4R7LF68-F1
#
_cell.length_a   1.000
_cell.length_b   1.000
_cell.length_c   1.000
_cell.angle_alpha   90.00
_cell.angle_beta   90.00
_cell.angle_gamma   90.00
#
_symmetry.space_group_name_H-M   'P 1'
#
loop_
_entity.id
_entity.type
_entity.pdbx_description
1 polymer ?
#
loop_
_entity_poly.entity_id
_entity_poly.type
_entity_poly.pdbx_seq_one_letter_code
_entity_poly.pdbx_strand_id
1 'polypeptide(L)'
;MIHRLSHHIARFQRDLSGAVAVEFVLIAPILLTLLFGTVTLGYFIGINHSVNQLAAGAARASVAGLDQTERNSLADSYLSQVGTRYPLLTAEAVTPIVTFSGSDPEGITVNVSYAVDGSLLGIANGFLGLGIETIDGSAYLAY
;
A
#
# COMPACT_ATOMS: atom_id res chain seq x y z
N MET A 1 -34.26 55.31 6.42
CA MET A 1 -33.84 54.05 5.76
C MET A 1 -32.33 53.81 5.83
N ILE A 2 -31.48 54.83 5.62
CA ILE A 2 -30.00 54.74 5.61
C ILE A 2 -29.38 54.30 6.95
N HIS A 3 -29.98 54.69 8.08
CA HIS A 3 -29.44 54.39 9.42
C HIS A 3 -29.45 52.90 9.80
N ARG A 4 -30.36 52.10 9.21
CA ARG A 4 -30.41 50.65 9.45
C ARG A 4 -29.28 49.93 8.70
N LEU A 5 -28.89 50.39 7.52
CA LEU A 5 -27.84 49.76 6.71
C LEU A 5 -26.45 49.91 7.37
N SER A 6 -26.17 51.08 7.92
CA SER A 6 -24.93 51.36 8.67
C SER A 6 -24.75 50.43 9.88
N HIS A 7 -25.84 50.13 10.60
CA HIS A 7 -25.80 49.23 11.76
C HIS A 7 -25.55 47.76 11.38
N HIS A 8 -26.00 47.32 10.20
CA HIS A 8 -25.73 45.96 9.72
C HIS A 8 -24.27 45.78 9.31
N ILE A 9 -23.69 46.79 8.64
CA ILE A 9 -22.27 46.80 8.25
C ILE A 9 -21.35 46.82 9.48
N ALA A 10 -21.65 47.65 10.48
CA ALA A 10 -20.88 47.71 11.72
C ALA A 10 -20.97 46.41 12.56
N ARG A 11 -22.11 45.70 12.52
CA ARG A 11 -22.24 44.37 13.14
C ARG A 11 -21.41 43.33 12.41
N PHE A 12 -21.41 43.36 11.08
CA PHE A 12 -20.63 42.42 10.26
C PHE A 12 -19.12 42.59 10.46
N GLN A 13 -18.62 43.83 10.58
CA GLN A 13 -17.20 44.09 10.88
C GLN A 13 -16.76 43.65 12.30
N ARG A 14 -17.70 43.52 13.23
CA ARG A 14 -17.44 43.04 14.60
C ARG A 14 -17.69 41.54 14.76
N ASP A 15 -18.09 40.86 13.69
CA ASP A 15 -18.42 39.45 13.73
C ASP A 15 -17.15 38.60 13.67
N LEU A 16 -16.80 38.01 14.81
CA LEU A 16 -15.62 37.14 14.98
C LEU A 16 -15.93 35.66 14.72
N SER A 17 -17.17 35.32 14.35
CA SER A 17 -17.58 33.93 14.10
C SER A 17 -16.76 33.23 13.00
N GLY A 18 -16.13 34.00 12.10
CA GLY A 18 -15.23 33.49 11.06
C GLY A 18 -13.76 33.33 11.47
N ALA A 19 -13.34 33.80 12.65
CA ALA A 19 -11.93 33.76 13.07
C ALA A 19 -11.40 32.32 13.16
N VAL A 20 -12.21 31.39 13.68
CA VAL A 20 -11.87 29.97 13.78
C VAL A 20 -11.63 29.34 12.40
N ALA A 21 -12.36 29.75 11.37
CA ALA A 21 -12.16 29.25 10.01
C ALA A 21 -10.81 29.71 9.44
N VAL A 22 -10.39 30.93 9.75
CA VAL A 22 -9.08 31.47 9.35
C VAL A 22 -7.95 30.75 10.07
N GLU A 23 -8.09 30.49 11.37
CA GLU A 23 -7.13 29.70 12.16
C GLU A 23 -7.02 28.26 11.63
N PHE A 24 -8.15 27.63 11.30
CA PHE A 24 -8.16 26.29 10.73
C PHE A 24 -7.46 26.24 9.37
N VAL A 25 -7.62 27.25 8.52
CA VAL A 25 -6.91 27.31 7.22
C VAL A 25 -5.39 27.28 7.38
N LEU A 26 -4.84 27.80 8.48
CA LEU A 26 -3.41 27.76 8.75
C LEU A 26 -2.93 26.37 9.20
N ILE A 27 -3.75 25.64 9.96
CA ILE A 27 -3.39 24.33 10.54
C ILE A 27 -3.77 23.17 9.60
N ALA A 28 -4.84 23.31 8.85
CA ALA A 28 -5.39 22.28 7.97
C ALA A 28 -4.36 21.68 6.99
N PRO A 29 -3.45 22.44 6.36
CA PRO A 29 -2.44 21.86 5.48
C PRO A 29 -1.53 20.86 6.20
N ILE A 30 -1.11 21.18 7.43
CA ILE A 30 -0.27 20.30 8.24
C ILE A 30 -1.08 19.08 8.68
N LEU A 31 -2.30 19.29 9.16
CA LEU A 31 -3.19 18.21 9.60
C LEU A 31 -3.48 17.22 8.46
N LEU A 32 -3.83 17.72 7.28
CA LEU A 32 -4.09 16.89 6.10
C LEU A 32 -2.84 16.17 5.63
N THR A 33 -1.67 16.83 5.66
CA THR A 33 -0.39 16.19 5.33
C THR A 33 -0.10 15.02 6.26
N LEU A 34 -0.29 15.20 7.58
CA LEU A 34 -0.10 14.13 8.56
C LEU A 34 -1.13 13.01 8.38
N LEU A 35 -2.40 13.35 8.13
CA LEU A 35 -3.46 12.37 7.91
C LEU A 35 -3.17 11.51 6.67
N PHE A 36 -2.97 12.13 5.51
CA PHE A 36 -2.68 11.40 4.27
C PHE A 36 -1.33 10.70 4.32
N GLY A 37 -0.32 11.29 4.96
CA GLY A 37 0.98 10.69 5.17
C GLY A 37 0.90 9.41 6.00
N THR A 38 0.18 9.43 7.13
CA THR A 38 0.01 8.24 7.99
C THR A 38 -0.79 7.14 7.29
N VAL A 39 -1.85 7.49 6.54
CA VAL A 39 -2.62 6.53 5.73
C VAL A 39 -1.75 5.91 4.64
N THR A 40 -0.98 6.71 3.89
CA THR A 40 -0.08 6.25 2.83
C THR A 40 1.00 5.33 3.39
N LEU A 41 1.62 5.72 4.51
CA LEU A 41 2.65 4.92 5.17
C LEU A 41 2.09 3.59 5.68
N GLY A 42 0.90 3.60 6.30
CA GLY A 42 0.21 2.39 6.72
C GLY A 42 -0.09 1.45 5.56
N TYR A 43 -0.55 2.01 4.42
CA TYR A 43 -0.82 1.24 3.21
C TYR A 43 0.46 0.61 2.63
N PHE A 44 1.56 1.36 2.55
CA PHE A 44 2.87 0.83 2.14
C PHE A 44 3.32 -0.35 3.01
N ILE A 45 3.27 -0.18 4.33
CA ILE A 45 3.65 -1.25 5.27
C ILE A 45 2.74 -2.47 5.09
N GLY A 46 1.44 -2.26 4.88
CA GLY A 46 0.46 -3.31 4.63
C GLY A 46 0.75 -4.11 3.36
N ILE A 47 1.06 -3.43 2.25
CA ILE A 47 1.47 -4.10 1.01
C ILE A 47 2.77 -4.86 1.22
N ASN A 48 3.80 -4.21 1.78
CA ASN A 48 5.11 -4.81 2.03
C ASN A 48 4.99 -6.10 2.87
N HIS A 49 4.15 -6.08 3.91
CA HIS A 49 3.87 -7.27 4.70
C HIS A 49 3.14 -8.35 3.88
N SER A 50 2.14 -7.95 3.09
CA SER A 50 1.33 -8.86 2.26
C SER A 50 2.18 -9.57 1.20
N VAL A 51 3.06 -8.88 0.48
CA VAL A 51 3.93 -9.51 -0.54
C VAL A 51 4.92 -10.49 0.08
N ASN A 52 5.49 -10.16 1.25
CA ASN A 52 6.39 -11.06 1.98
C ASN A 52 5.65 -12.29 2.51
N GLN A 53 4.44 -12.10 3.05
CA GLN A 53 3.59 -13.21 3.48
C GLN A 53 3.16 -14.11 2.31
N LEU A 54 2.86 -13.53 1.14
CA LEU A 54 2.52 -14.28 -0.06
C LEU A 54 3.69 -15.15 -0.53
N ALA A 55 4.89 -14.57 -0.62
CA ALA A 55 6.11 -15.30 -0.97
C ALA A 55 6.37 -16.46 0.01
N ALA A 56 6.32 -16.19 1.31
CA ALA A 56 6.51 -17.20 2.35
C ALA A 56 5.42 -18.27 2.35
N GLY A 57 4.17 -17.89 2.05
CA GLY A 57 3.05 -18.80 1.90
C GLY A 57 3.24 -19.77 0.75
N ALA A 58 3.65 -19.27 -0.42
CA ALA A 58 3.95 -20.09 -1.60
C ALA A 58 5.15 -21.03 -1.36
N ALA A 59 6.24 -20.52 -0.78
CA ALA A 59 7.39 -21.34 -0.42
C ALA A 59 6.99 -22.46 0.56
N ARG A 60 6.18 -22.17 1.59
CA ARG A 60 5.68 -23.20 2.52
C ARG A 60 4.74 -24.20 1.85
N ALA A 61 3.85 -23.75 0.97
CA ALA A 61 2.92 -24.63 0.25
C ALA A 61 3.67 -25.65 -0.61
N SER A 62 4.79 -25.26 -1.20
CA SER A 62 5.62 -26.14 -2.03
C SER A 62 6.26 -27.30 -1.25
N VAL A 63 6.39 -27.22 0.09
CA VAL A 63 7.08 -28.25 0.90
C VAL A 63 6.48 -29.64 0.73
N ALA A 64 5.17 -29.72 0.51
CA ALA A 64 4.45 -30.98 0.37
C ALA A 64 4.74 -31.72 -0.96
N GLY A 65 5.35 -31.06 -1.94
CA GLY A 65 5.68 -31.67 -3.23
C GLY A 65 6.83 -32.67 -3.12
N LEU A 66 6.70 -33.80 -3.81
CA LEU A 66 7.68 -34.89 -3.83
C LEU A 66 8.81 -34.64 -4.84
N ASP A 67 8.53 -33.85 -5.88
CA ASP A 67 9.50 -33.44 -6.90
C ASP A 67 9.35 -31.96 -7.26
N GLN A 68 10.30 -31.42 -8.01
CA GLN A 68 10.32 -30.01 -8.41
C GLN A 68 9.06 -29.56 -9.18
N THR A 69 8.47 -30.44 -9.98
CA THR A 69 7.27 -30.12 -10.77
C THR A 69 6.07 -29.95 -9.85
N GLU A 70 5.88 -30.87 -8.91
CA GLU A 70 4.82 -30.81 -7.91
C GLU A 70 5.01 -29.60 -6.98
N ARG A 71 6.25 -29.35 -6.53
CA ARG A 71 6.59 -28.17 -5.72
C ARG A 71 6.22 -26.86 -6.43
N ASN A 72 6.54 -26.73 -7.72
CA ASN A 72 6.19 -25.56 -8.51
C ASN A 72 4.67 -25.42 -8.65
N SER A 73 3.97 -26.50 -8.99
CA SER A 73 2.50 -26.49 -9.10
C SER A 73 1.80 -26.09 -7.80
N LEU A 74 2.33 -26.50 -6.65
CA LEU A 74 1.79 -26.13 -5.34
C LEU A 74 2.05 -24.65 -5.01
N ALA A 75 3.24 -24.14 -5.31
CA ALA A 75 3.56 -22.72 -5.17
C ALA A 75 2.65 -21.85 -6.07
N ASP A 76 2.52 -22.20 -7.35
CA ASP A 76 1.69 -21.48 -8.31
C ASP A 76 0.20 -21.51 -7.93
N SER A 77 -0.29 -22.65 -7.44
CA SER A 77 -1.66 -22.78 -6.91
C SER A 77 -1.89 -21.89 -5.68
N TYR A 78 -0.88 -21.72 -4.82
CA TYR A 78 -0.97 -20.80 -3.70
C TYR A 78 -1.01 -19.34 -4.17
N LEU A 79 -0.14 -18.98 -5.13
CA LEU A 79 0.00 -17.63 -5.69
C LEU A 79 -1.25 -17.17 -6.45
N SER A 80 -1.94 -18.06 -7.16
CA SER A 80 -3.17 -17.74 -7.90
C SER A 80 -4.34 -17.29 -7.02
N GLN A 81 -4.27 -17.56 -5.71
CA GLN A 81 -5.28 -17.17 -4.72
C GLN A 81 -4.95 -15.83 -4.03
N VAL A 82 -3.99 -15.05 -4.53
CA VAL A 82 -3.53 -13.79 -3.92
C VAL A 82 -4.69 -12.83 -3.63
N GLY A 83 -5.59 -12.60 -4.59
CA GLY A 83 -6.70 -11.65 -4.43
C GLY A 83 -7.72 -12.07 -3.36
N THR A 84 -7.78 -13.36 -3.03
CA THR A 84 -8.64 -13.87 -1.94
C THR A 84 -7.93 -13.82 -0.58
N ARG A 85 -6.62 -14.09 -0.54
CA ARG A 85 -5.85 -14.18 0.72
C ARG A 85 -5.32 -12.85 1.22
N TYR A 86 -5.02 -11.91 0.32
CA TYR A 86 -4.35 -10.66 0.62
C TYR A 86 -5.14 -9.47 0.05
N PRO A 87 -6.14 -8.96 0.79
CA PRO A 87 -7.07 -7.93 0.29
C PRO A 87 -6.45 -6.60 -0.15
N LEU A 88 -5.20 -6.33 0.26
CA LEU A 88 -4.47 -5.13 -0.14
C LEU A 88 -3.76 -5.27 -1.49
N LEU A 89 -3.67 -6.49 -2.02
CA LEU A 89 -3.03 -6.81 -3.30
C LEU A 89 -4.10 -7.05 -4.36
N THR A 90 -3.98 -6.35 -5.49
CA THR A 90 -4.71 -6.69 -6.72
C THR A 90 -3.95 -7.77 -7.48
N ALA A 91 -4.66 -8.81 -7.93
CA ALA A 91 -4.01 -9.96 -8.56
C ALA A 91 -3.27 -9.56 -9.85
N GLU A 92 -3.81 -8.59 -10.59
CA GLU A 92 -3.26 -8.11 -11.86
C GLU A 92 -1.96 -7.32 -11.69
N ALA A 93 -1.69 -6.78 -10.49
CA ALA A 93 -0.48 -6.01 -10.19
C ALA A 93 0.63 -6.87 -9.57
N VAL A 94 0.38 -8.16 -9.33
CA VAL A 94 1.34 -9.08 -8.72
C VAL A 94 2.07 -9.88 -9.80
N THR A 95 3.39 -9.80 -9.80
CA THR A 95 4.27 -10.60 -10.66
C THR A 95 5.12 -11.53 -9.81
N PRO A 96 4.74 -12.81 -9.67
CA PRO A 96 5.53 -13.79 -8.95
C PRO A 96 6.61 -14.41 -9.85
N ILE A 97 7.76 -14.73 -9.25
CA ILE A 97 8.86 -15.48 -9.87
C ILE A 97 9.26 -16.58 -8.89
N VAL A 98 9.10 -17.84 -9.30
CA VAL A 98 9.54 -19.00 -8.54
C VAL A 98 10.83 -19.53 -9.17
N THR A 99 11.87 -19.65 -8.35
CA THR A 99 13.16 -20.23 -8.76
C THR A 99 13.55 -21.35 -7.82
N PHE A 100 14.25 -22.34 -8.34
CA PHE A 100 14.77 -23.46 -7.57
C PHE A 100 16.29 -23.44 -7.62
N SER A 101 16.92 -23.63 -6.47
CA SER A 101 18.36 -23.87 -6.36
C SER A 101 18.61 -25.36 -6.31
N GLY A 102 19.36 -25.88 -7.28
CA GLY A 102 19.86 -27.26 -7.29
C GLY A 102 21.20 -27.43 -6.57
N SER A 103 21.68 -26.40 -5.86
CA SER A 103 22.91 -26.45 -5.07
C SER A 103 22.59 -26.81 -3.63
N ASP A 104 23.21 -27.87 -3.10
CA ASP A 104 23.06 -28.39 -1.74
C ASP A 104 23.14 -27.27 -0.65
N PRO A 105 22.07 -27.03 0.14
CA PRO A 105 20.79 -27.73 0.14
C PRO A 105 19.84 -27.27 -0.97
N GLU A 106 19.15 -28.23 -1.60
CA GLU A 106 18.08 -27.93 -2.54
C GLU A 106 17.03 -27.01 -1.91
N GLY A 107 16.56 -26.02 -2.67
CA GLY A 107 15.63 -25.05 -2.13
C GLY A 107 14.81 -24.34 -3.19
N ILE A 108 13.76 -23.69 -2.73
CA ILE A 108 12.89 -22.83 -3.50
C ILE A 108 13.06 -21.39 -3.03
N THR A 109 13.15 -20.46 -3.98
CA THR A 109 13.03 -19.02 -3.73
C THR A 109 11.81 -18.52 -4.47
N VAL A 110 10.89 -17.90 -3.72
CA VAL A 110 9.73 -17.22 -4.29
C VAL A 110 9.94 -15.73 -4.15
N ASN A 111 10.01 -15.04 -5.28
CA ASN A 111 10.01 -13.58 -5.37
C ASN A 111 8.63 -13.12 -5.81
N VAL A 112 8.16 -12.04 -5.22
CA VAL A 112 6.87 -11.42 -5.54
C VAL A 112 7.12 -9.94 -5.73
N SER A 113 6.80 -9.41 -6.90
CA SER A 113 6.81 -7.97 -7.14
C SER A 113 5.38 -7.46 -7.26
N TYR A 114 5.08 -6.35 -6.60
CA TYR A 114 3.79 -5.66 -6.69
C TYR A 114 3.95 -4.29 -7.33
N ALA A 115 3.30 -4.06 -8.47
CA ALA A 115 3.28 -2.76 -9.12
C ALA A 115 2.37 -1.79 -8.34
N VAL A 116 2.88 -0.60 -8.02
CA VAL A 116 2.11 0.37 -7.21
C VAL A 116 1.23 1.29 -8.06
N ASP A 117 1.39 1.26 -9.39
CA ASP A 117 0.61 2.06 -10.32
C ASP A 117 -0.89 1.76 -10.21
N GLY A 118 -1.71 2.81 -10.25
CA GLY A 118 -3.16 2.68 -10.08
C GLY A 118 -3.63 2.42 -8.64
N SER A 119 -2.72 2.28 -7.67
CA SER A 119 -3.05 2.18 -6.23
C SER A 119 -3.04 3.54 -5.54
N LEU A 120 -3.48 3.58 -4.26
CA LEU A 120 -3.33 4.76 -3.40
C LEU A 120 -1.86 5.24 -3.32
N LEU A 121 -0.92 4.29 -3.36
CA LEU A 121 0.50 4.61 -3.32
C LEU A 121 0.98 5.27 -4.62
N GLY A 122 0.42 4.90 -5.78
CA GLY A 122 0.69 5.55 -7.06
C GLY A 122 0.25 7.02 -7.07
N ILE A 123 -0.91 7.33 -6.46
CA ILE A 123 -1.38 8.72 -6.28
C ILE A 123 -0.40 9.50 -5.39
N ALA A 124 0.00 8.90 -4.26
CA ALA A 124 0.96 9.52 -3.35
C ALA A 124 2.33 9.70 -4.02
N ASN A 125 2.75 8.76 -4.87
CA ASN A 125 4.00 8.84 -5.63
C ASN A 125 4.02 10.07 -6.55
N GLY A 126 2.93 10.31 -7.29
CA GLY A 126 2.81 11.48 -8.16
C GLY A 126 2.74 12.81 -7.41
N PHE A 127 2.11 12.84 -6.22
CA PHE A 127 1.99 14.06 -5.42
C PHE A 127 3.26 14.39 -4.61
N LEU A 128 3.88 13.38 -4.00
CA LEU A 128 5.03 13.53 -3.09
C LEU A 128 6.39 13.30 -3.78
N GLY A 129 6.41 12.79 -5.01
CA GLY A 129 7.64 12.50 -5.76
C GLY A 129 8.48 11.37 -5.14
N LEU A 130 7.83 10.28 -4.69
CA LEU A 130 8.51 9.21 -3.93
C LEU A 130 9.42 8.32 -4.81
N GLY A 131 9.17 8.22 -6.11
CA GLY A 131 9.88 7.35 -7.04
C GLY A 131 9.67 5.85 -6.79
N ILE A 132 8.57 5.44 -6.16
CA ILE A 132 8.28 4.03 -5.88
C ILE A 132 7.47 3.46 -7.04
N GLU A 133 8.01 2.45 -7.71
CA GLU A 133 7.35 1.77 -8.85
C GLU A 133 6.84 0.37 -8.45
N THR A 134 7.64 -0.35 -7.67
CA THR A 134 7.31 -1.70 -7.19
C THR A 134 7.59 -1.85 -5.69
N ILE A 135 6.91 -2.83 -5.10
CA ILE A 135 7.20 -3.32 -3.74
C ILE A 135 7.46 -4.82 -3.84
N ASP A 136 8.64 -5.23 -3.41
CA ASP A 136 9.10 -6.60 -3.57
C ASP A 136 9.07 -7.37 -2.25
N GLY A 137 8.64 -8.62 -2.32
CA GLY A 137 8.72 -9.61 -1.26
C GLY A 137 9.51 -10.82 -1.71
N SER A 138 10.19 -11.48 -0.78
CA SER A 138 10.90 -12.72 -1.09
C SER A 138 10.88 -13.71 0.06
N ALA A 139 10.93 -14.99 -0.26
CA ALA A 139 11.08 -16.05 0.71
C ALA A 139 11.93 -17.18 0.13
N TYR A 140 12.85 -17.67 0.94
CA TYR A 140 13.66 -18.85 0.66
C TYR A 140 13.26 -19.98 1.60
N LEU A 141 13.20 -21.21 1.08
CA LEU A 141 12.99 -22.41 1.86
C LEU A 141 13.87 -23.54 1.31
N ALA A 142 14.67 -24.14 2.19
CA ALA A 142 15.47 -25.33 1.90
C ALA A 142 14.71 -26.60 2.30
N TYR A 143 14.95 -27.69 1.58
CA TYR A 143 14.35 -29.01 1.83
C TYR A 143 15.33 -30.01 2.45
#